data_AF-C4VAF8-F1
#
_entry.id   AF-C4VAF8-F1
#
_cell.length_a   1.000
_cell.length_b   1.000
_cell.length_c   1.000
_cell.angle_alpha   90.00
_cell.angle_beta   90.00
_cell.angle_gamma   90.00
#
_symmetry.space_group_name_H-M   'P 1'
#
loop_
_entity.id
_entity.type
_entity.pdbx_description
1 polymer ?
#
loop_
_entity_poly.entity_id
_entity_poly.type
_entity_poly.pdbx_seq_one_letter_code
_entity_poly.pdbx_strand_id
1 'polypeptide(L)'
;MFLVLAIILSITLISFSCIRRSSNKEYITSPFMNSYYESLFNTNKQQSYNCLLKWCTDLLERFYFTEKQEGIVEPLYKQRLVSEEMYDKIQEDLKNMNNEKMIIEQEAQAYSRNIFKECKVKQEDNKMYKIYEDIHFNKKREALEMELRKRLMNKNL
;
A
#
# COMPACT_ATOMS: atom_id res chain seq x y z
N MET A 1 6.17 -3.68 47.92
CA MET A 1 6.96 -3.71 46.66
C MET A 1 6.21 -4.41 45.52
N PHE A 2 5.67 -5.62 45.71
CA PHE A 2 4.90 -6.33 44.67
C PHE A 2 3.69 -5.55 44.12
N LEU A 3 2.91 -4.90 44.98
CA LEU A 3 1.77 -4.07 44.55
C LEU A 3 2.20 -2.87 43.68
N VAL A 4 3.33 -2.23 44.02
CA VAL A 4 3.85 -1.09 43.25
C VAL A 4 4.36 -1.54 41.88
N LEU A 5 5.04 -2.69 41.82
CA LEU A 5 5.47 -3.30 40.56
C LEU A 5 4.28 -3.68 39.66
N ALA A 6 3.21 -4.23 40.22
CA ALA A 6 2.00 -4.58 39.46
C ALA A 6 1.32 -3.33 38.84
N ILE A 7 1.31 -2.21 39.57
CA ILE A 7 0.76 -0.94 39.08
C ILE A 7 1.62 -0.35 37.96
N ILE A 8 2.95 -0.43 38.06
CA ILE A 8 3.85 0.05 37.00
C ILE A 8 3.68 -0.81 35.73
N LEU A 9 3.56 -2.13 35.87
CA LEU A 9 3.33 -3.04 34.75
C LEU A 9 1.96 -2.80 34.08
N SER A 10 0.92 -2.52 34.86
CA SER A 10 -0.40 -2.23 34.28
C SER A 10 -0.40 -0.92 33.49
N ILE A 11 0.21 0.14 34.03
CA ILE A 11 0.32 1.42 33.33
C ILE A 11 1.12 1.27 32.03
N THR A 12 2.26 0.58 32.07
CA THR A 12 3.08 0.37 30.86
C THR A 12 2.37 -0.44 29.78
N LEU A 13 1.62 -1.49 30.16
CA LEU A 13 0.80 -2.27 29.23
C LEU A 13 -0.33 -1.45 28.61
N ILE A 14 -1.01 -0.61 29.41
CA ILE A 14 -2.08 0.27 28.93
C ILE A 14 -1.51 1.33 28.00
N SER A 15 -0.42 2.00 28.38
CA SER A 15 0.25 3.00 27.53
C SER A 15 0.72 2.40 26.20
N PHE A 16 1.32 1.21 26.23
CA PHE A 16 1.74 0.51 25.01
C PHE A 16 0.56 0.16 24.10
N SER A 17 -0.55 -0.31 24.70
CA SER A 17 -1.78 -0.63 23.97
C SER A 17 -2.42 0.60 23.35
N CYS A 18 -2.43 1.75 24.05
CA CYS A 18 -2.96 3.01 23.53
C CYS A 18 -2.12 3.56 22.37
N ILE A 19 -0.79 3.53 22.49
CA ILE A 19 0.12 3.94 21.41
C ILE A 19 -0.12 3.07 20.17
N ARG A 20 -0.21 1.75 20.35
CA ARG A 20 -0.47 0.81 19.26
C ARG A 20 -1.85 1.03 18.61
N ARG A 21 -2.88 1.30 19.39
CA ARG A 21 -4.24 1.55 18.87
C ARG A 21 -4.32 2.84 18.06
N SER A 22 -3.54 3.87 18.41
CA SER A 22 -3.47 5.12 17.66
C SER A 22 -2.83 4.97 16.27
N SER A 23 -2.10 3.87 16.00
CA SER A 23 -1.49 3.61 14.70
C SER A 23 -2.39 2.82 13.75
N ASN A 24 -3.64 2.49 14.12
CA ASN A 24 -4.56 1.82 13.22
C ASN A 24 -4.90 2.75 12.05
N LYS A 25 -4.20 2.58 10.94
CA LYS A 25 -4.51 3.23 9.68
C LYS A 25 -5.71 2.54 9.07
N GLU A 26 -6.65 3.32 8.54
CA GLU A 26 -7.80 2.78 7.82
C GLU A 26 -7.34 2.10 6.54
N TYR A 27 -7.60 0.81 6.43
CA TYR A 27 -7.36 0.06 5.21
C TYR A 27 -8.41 0.45 4.17
N ILE A 28 -7.96 0.78 2.96
CA ILE A 28 -8.86 1.07 1.85
C ILE A 28 -9.35 -0.27 1.27
N THR A 29 -10.51 -0.70 1.72
CA THR A 29 -11.19 -1.90 1.21
C THR A 29 -11.64 -1.69 -0.24
N SER A 30 -11.61 -2.76 -1.05
CA SER A 30 -12.13 -2.68 -2.42
C SER A 30 -13.60 -2.30 -2.44
N PRO A 31 -14.04 -1.35 -3.29
CA PRO A 31 -15.46 -1.05 -3.46
C PRO A 31 -16.27 -2.25 -3.99
N PHE A 32 -15.60 -3.22 -4.63
CA PHE A 32 -16.23 -4.42 -5.17
C PHE A 32 -16.46 -5.51 -4.12
N MET A 33 -15.77 -5.46 -2.98
CA MET A 33 -15.97 -6.41 -1.88
C MET A 33 -17.42 -6.34 -1.37
N ASN A 34 -17.91 -5.14 -1.08
CA ASN A 34 -19.28 -4.95 -0.60
C ASN A 34 -20.30 -5.42 -1.64
N SER A 35 -20.07 -5.09 -2.91
CA SER A 35 -20.93 -5.54 -4.01
C SER A 35 -20.98 -7.07 -4.15
N TYR A 36 -19.87 -7.77 -3.90
CA TYR A 36 -19.87 -9.24 -3.85
C TYR A 36 -20.74 -9.76 -2.70
N TYR A 37 -20.56 -9.27 -1.48
CA TYR A 37 -21.34 -9.75 -0.33
C TYR A 37 -22.83 -9.45 -0.46
N GLU A 38 -23.20 -8.28 -1.01
CA GLU A 38 -24.60 -7.98 -1.32
C GLU A 38 -25.18 -8.93 -2.37
N SER A 39 -24.39 -9.29 -3.38
CA SER A 39 -24.81 -10.20 -4.44
C SER A 39 -25.09 -11.62 -3.95
N LEU A 40 -24.47 -12.06 -2.84
CA LEU A 40 -24.70 -13.39 -2.27
C LEU A 40 -26.14 -13.59 -1.76
N PHE A 41 -26.82 -12.51 -1.35
CA PHE A 41 -28.18 -12.59 -0.81
C PHE A 41 -29.26 -12.48 -1.90
N ASN A 42 -28.99 -11.77 -2.99
CA ASN A 42 -30.04 -11.28 -3.91
C ASN A 42 -29.89 -11.75 -5.37
N THR A 43 -28.83 -12.48 -5.73
CA THR A 43 -28.52 -12.77 -7.15
C THR A 43 -28.19 -14.25 -7.42
N ASN A 44 -28.15 -14.60 -8.72
CA ASN A 44 -27.74 -15.93 -9.16
C ASN A 44 -26.23 -16.15 -8.88
N LYS A 45 -25.82 -17.38 -8.57
CA LYS A 45 -24.43 -17.80 -8.35
C LYS A 45 -23.47 -17.30 -9.45
N GLN A 46 -23.91 -17.24 -10.70
CA GLN A 46 -23.10 -16.69 -11.80
C GLN A 46 -22.87 -15.17 -11.71
N GLN A 47 -23.84 -14.41 -11.21
CA GLN A 47 -23.71 -12.97 -10.99
C GLN A 47 -22.79 -12.69 -9.79
N SER A 48 -22.93 -13.45 -8.69
CA SER A 48 -22.02 -13.35 -7.56
C SER A 48 -20.58 -13.66 -7.96
N TYR A 49 -20.37 -14.68 -8.80
CA TYR A 49 -19.06 -14.97 -9.36
C TYR A 49 -18.49 -13.82 -10.20
N ASN A 50 -19.32 -13.15 -11.01
CA ASN A 50 -18.87 -11.99 -11.78
C ASN A 50 -18.47 -10.81 -10.88
N CYS A 51 -19.14 -10.61 -9.73
CA CYS A 51 -18.75 -9.63 -8.73
C CYS A 51 -17.42 -10.00 -8.07
N LEU A 52 -17.22 -11.27 -7.73
CA LEU A 52 -15.95 -11.78 -7.21
C LEU A 52 -14.81 -11.59 -8.22
N LEU A 53 -15.08 -11.80 -9.52
CA LEU A 53 -14.10 -11.60 -10.58
C LEU A 53 -13.72 -10.12 -10.74
N LYS A 54 -14.68 -9.19 -10.61
CA LYS A 54 -14.40 -7.74 -10.57
C LYS A 54 -13.55 -7.35 -9.37
N TRP A 55 -13.84 -7.94 -8.21
CA TRP A 55 -13.05 -7.74 -7.00
C TRP A 55 -11.62 -8.24 -7.16
N CYS A 56 -11.43 -9.43 -7.75
CA CYS A 56 -10.12 -9.97 -8.10
C CYS A 56 -9.35 -9.07 -9.09
N THR A 57 -10.00 -8.56 -10.14
CA THR A 57 -9.33 -7.67 -11.10
C THR A 57 -8.88 -6.36 -10.45
N ASP A 58 -9.72 -5.74 -9.63
CA ASP A 58 -9.39 -4.52 -8.89
C ASP A 58 -8.23 -4.75 -7.91
N LEU A 59 -8.24 -5.87 -7.19
CA LEU A 59 -7.14 -6.24 -6.30
C LEU A 59 -5.82 -6.36 -7.05
N LEU A 60 -5.79 -7.04 -8.20
CA LEU A 60 -4.57 -7.23 -8.98
C LEU A 60 -4.07 -5.91 -9.59
N GLU A 61 -4.97 -5.06 -10.08
CA GLU A 61 -4.60 -3.72 -10.58
C GLU A 61 -3.96 -2.87 -9.47
N ARG A 62 -4.55 -2.84 -8.27
CA ARG A 62 -3.99 -2.16 -7.10
C ARG A 62 -2.66 -2.78 -6.68
N PHE A 63 -2.55 -4.11 -6.67
CA PHE A 63 -1.33 -4.83 -6.29
C PHE A 63 -0.16 -4.45 -7.20
N TYR A 64 -0.32 -4.53 -8.52
CA TYR A 64 0.75 -4.19 -9.46
C TYR A 64 1.14 -2.72 -9.39
N PHE A 65 0.17 -1.83 -9.15
CA PHE A 65 0.47 -0.42 -8.95
C PHE A 65 1.32 -0.20 -7.69
N THR A 66 0.95 -0.82 -6.57
CA THR A 66 1.69 -0.70 -5.30
C THR A 66 3.07 -1.36 -5.39
N GLU A 67 3.21 -2.52 -6.03
CA GLU A 67 4.49 -3.19 -6.27
C GLU A 67 5.44 -2.31 -7.10
N LYS A 68 4.90 -1.61 -8.12
CA LYS A 68 5.68 -0.62 -8.88
C LYS A 68 6.12 0.57 -8.03
N GLN A 69 5.27 1.03 -7.11
CA GLN A 69 5.66 2.09 -6.17
C GLN A 69 6.73 1.62 -5.18
N GLU A 70 6.60 0.40 -4.65
CA GLU A 70 7.58 -0.20 -3.75
C GLU A 70 8.96 -0.26 -4.41
N GLY A 71 9.04 -0.72 -5.67
CA GLY A 71 10.29 -0.77 -6.43
C GLY A 71 10.98 0.59 -6.61
N ILE A 72 10.23 1.70 -6.52
CA ILE A 72 10.77 3.07 -6.54
C ILE A 72 11.13 3.55 -5.13
N VAL A 73 10.28 3.27 -4.14
CA VAL A 73 10.40 3.80 -2.78
C VAL A 73 11.45 3.05 -1.97
N GLU A 74 11.61 1.74 -2.14
CA GLU A 74 12.56 0.92 -1.39
C GLU A 74 14.02 1.42 -1.55
N PRO A 75 14.54 1.69 -2.76
CA PRO A 75 15.87 2.29 -2.92
C PRO A 75 16.00 3.67 -2.24
N LEU A 76 14.96 4.50 -2.33
CA LEU A 76 14.96 5.84 -1.74
C LEU A 76 14.91 5.79 -0.21
N TYR A 77 14.16 4.84 0.37
CA TYR A 77 14.14 4.57 1.80
C TYR A 77 15.51 4.08 2.30
N LYS A 78 16.16 3.16 1.58
CA LYS A 78 17.53 2.70 1.90
C LYS A 78 18.55 3.86 1.91
N GLN A 79 18.33 4.89 1.07
CA GLN A 79 19.13 6.12 1.03
C GLN A 79 18.67 7.19 2.03
N ARG A 80 17.67 6.91 2.88
CA ARG A 80 17.04 7.85 3.82
C ARG A 80 16.48 9.11 3.17
N LEU A 81 16.05 9.00 1.91
CA LEU A 81 15.45 10.09 1.13
C LEU A 81 13.92 10.15 1.27
N VAL A 82 13.30 9.10 1.82
CA VAL A 82 11.86 8.99 2.06
C VAL A 82 11.62 8.62 3.52
N SER A 83 10.49 9.06 4.08
CA SER A 83 10.12 8.75 5.47
C SER A 83 9.82 7.26 5.66
N GLU A 84 10.13 6.77 6.86
CA GLU A 84 9.78 5.41 7.29
C GLU A 84 8.28 5.16 7.23
N GLU A 85 7.47 6.14 7.64
CA GLU A 85 6.00 6.05 7.59
C GLU A 85 5.45 5.77 6.18
N MET A 86 6.11 6.30 5.14
CA MET A 86 5.70 6.08 3.75
C MET A 86 6.05 4.68 3.29
N TYR A 87 7.25 4.19 3.64
CA TYR A 87 7.67 2.82 3.33
C TYR A 87 6.80 1.80 4.07
N ASP A 88 6.58 2.00 5.37
CA ASP A 88 5.72 1.14 6.19
C ASP A 88 4.30 1.09 5.67
N LYS A 89 3.76 2.21 5.16
CA LYS A 89 2.43 2.25 4.56
C LYS A 89 2.36 1.36 3.31
N ILE A 90 3.35 1.42 2.43
CA ILE A 90 3.39 0.58 1.22
C ILE A 90 3.47 -0.90 1.60
N GLN A 91 4.31 -1.25 2.59
CA GLN A 91 4.42 -2.62 3.10
C GLN A 91 3.11 -3.11 3.72
N GLU A 92 2.44 -2.26 4.50
CA GLU A 92 1.14 -2.55 5.10
C GLU A 92 0.07 -2.77 4.02
N ASP A 93 0.03 -1.92 2.99
CA ASP A 93 -0.90 -2.04 1.86
C ASP A 93 -0.68 -3.37 1.11
N LEU A 94 0.58 -3.74 0.81
CA LEU A 94 0.90 -5.02 0.16
C LEU A 94 0.51 -6.23 1.02
N LYS A 95 0.73 -6.16 2.33
CA LYS A 95 0.33 -7.20 3.27
C LYS A 95 -1.19 -7.36 3.30
N ASN A 96 -1.92 -6.24 3.34
CA ASN A 96 -3.38 -6.27 3.37
C ASN A 96 -3.96 -6.80 2.05
N MET A 97 -3.36 -6.43 0.90
CA MET A 97 -3.72 -7.00 -0.40
C MET A 97 -3.45 -8.51 -0.48
N ASN A 98 -2.37 -9.01 0.13
CA ASN A 98 -2.13 -10.46 0.22
C ASN A 98 -3.20 -11.18 1.07
N ASN A 99 -3.65 -10.56 2.17
CA ASN A 99 -4.77 -11.10 2.94
C ASN A 99 -6.06 -11.12 2.11
N GLU A 100 -6.34 -10.04 1.38
CA GLU A 100 -7.50 -9.93 0.49
C GLU A 100 -7.46 -10.98 -0.62
N LYS A 101 -6.27 -11.23 -1.19
CA LYS A 101 -6.03 -12.31 -2.17
C LYS A 101 -6.41 -13.67 -1.59
N MET A 102 -5.98 -13.97 -0.37
CA MET A 102 -6.31 -15.23 0.30
C MET A 102 -7.82 -15.40 0.50
N ILE A 103 -8.54 -14.32 0.84
CA ILE A 103 -10.00 -14.34 0.98
C ILE A 103 -10.65 -14.65 -0.37
N ILE A 104 -10.25 -13.97 -1.45
CA ILE A 104 -10.77 -14.20 -2.79
C ILE A 104 -10.47 -15.64 -3.26
N GLU A 105 -9.29 -16.18 -2.97
CA GLU A 105 -8.93 -17.58 -3.27
C GLU A 105 -9.88 -18.56 -2.58
N GLN A 106 -10.17 -18.34 -1.29
CA GLN A 106 -11.08 -19.18 -0.51
C GLN A 106 -12.51 -19.09 -1.05
N GLU A 107 -13.01 -17.88 -1.33
CA GLU A 107 -14.34 -17.66 -1.91
C GLU A 107 -14.47 -18.33 -3.29
N ALA A 108 -13.42 -18.27 -4.12
CA ALA A 108 -13.40 -18.90 -5.44
C ALA A 108 -13.52 -20.43 -5.40
N GLN A 109 -13.09 -21.08 -4.30
CA GLN A 109 -13.24 -22.54 -4.14
C GLN A 109 -14.72 -22.96 -4.18
N ALA A 110 -15.64 -22.13 -3.69
CA ALA A 110 -17.08 -22.39 -3.72
C ALA A 110 -17.66 -22.45 -5.16
N TYR A 111 -16.90 -21.95 -6.13
CA TYR A 111 -17.23 -21.97 -7.56
C TYR A 111 -16.42 -23.01 -8.35
N SER A 112 -15.44 -23.67 -7.71
CA SER A 112 -14.53 -24.65 -8.34
C SER A 112 -13.82 -24.10 -9.59
N ARG A 113 -13.53 -22.81 -9.59
CA ARG A 113 -12.88 -22.09 -10.70
C ARG A 113 -11.57 -21.48 -10.24
N ASN A 114 -10.62 -21.35 -11.17
CA ASN A 114 -9.37 -20.65 -10.89
C ASN A 114 -9.53 -19.17 -11.25
N ILE A 115 -9.98 -18.40 -10.27
CA ILE A 115 -10.34 -17.00 -10.49
C ILE A 115 -9.15 -16.17 -11.00
N PHE A 116 -7.93 -16.39 -10.50
CA PHE A 116 -6.75 -15.65 -10.93
C PHE A 116 -6.33 -15.94 -12.37
N LYS A 117 -6.70 -17.10 -12.93
CA LYS A 117 -6.52 -17.37 -14.37
C LYS A 117 -7.59 -16.70 -15.23
N GLU A 118 -8.78 -16.49 -14.68
CA GLU A 118 -9.91 -15.87 -15.38
C GLU A 118 -9.89 -14.33 -15.28
N CYS A 119 -9.22 -13.78 -14.26
CA CYS A 119 -9.02 -12.34 -14.08
C CYS A 119 -8.13 -11.79 -15.21
N LYS A 120 -8.73 -10.95 -16.05
CA LYS A 120 -8.01 -10.22 -17.10
C LYS A 120 -7.60 -8.87 -16.54
N VAL A 121 -6.35 -8.77 -16.12
CA VAL A 121 -5.76 -7.49 -15.74
C VAL A 121 -5.28 -6.80 -17.00
N LYS A 122 -5.70 -5.55 -17.22
CA LYS A 122 -5.04 -4.71 -18.21
C LYS A 122 -3.71 -4.31 -17.61
N GLN A 123 -2.66 -5.08 -17.89
CA GLN A 123 -1.32 -4.54 -17.72
C GLN A 123 -1.23 -3.36 -18.69
N GLU A 124 -1.29 -2.13 -18.16
CA GLU A 124 -0.86 -0.99 -18.93
C GLU A 124 0.59 -1.28 -19.31
N ASP A 125 0.82 -1.56 -20.59
CA ASP A 125 2.15 -1.60 -21.15
C ASP A 125 2.89 -0.40 -20.58
N ASN A 126 4.01 -0.66 -19.90
CA ASN A 126 4.97 0.36 -19.54
C ASN A 126 5.40 1.01 -20.86
N LYS A 127 4.63 1.99 -21.34
CA LYS A 127 5.21 3.24 -21.79
C LYS A 127 5.92 3.72 -20.54
N MET A 128 7.15 3.23 -20.40
CA MET A 128 8.21 3.93 -19.74
C MET A 128 7.89 5.38 -20.07
N TYR A 129 7.41 6.14 -19.10
CA TYR A 129 7.56 7.58 -19.20
C TYR A 129 9.07 7.66 -19.31
N LYS A 130 9.58 7.69 -20.55
CA LYS A 130 10.83 8.34 -20.86
C LYS A 130 10.61 9.63 -20.13
N ILE A 131 11.31 9.78 -19.00
CA ILE A 131 11.49 11.05 -18.35
C ILE A 131 12.17 11.82 -19.46
N TYR A 132 11.34 12.38 -20.34
CA TYR A 132 11.75 13.24 -21.41
C TYR A 132 12.27 14.39 -20.61
N GLU A 133 13.60 14.44 -20.52
CA GLU A 133 14.44 15.44 -19.90
C GLU A 133 13.65 16.73 -19.72
N ASP A 134 12.91 16.82 -18.60
CA ASP A 134 12.01 17.93 -18.44
C ASP A 134 12.95 19.07 -18.09
N ILE A 135 13.19 19.94 -19.08
CA ILE A 135 14.14 21.04 -18.99
C ILE A 135 13.86 21.84 -17.71
N HIS A 136 12.60 21.86 -17.26
CA HIS A 136 12.20 22.42 -15.98
C HIS A 136 12.71 21.66 -14.76
N PHE A 137 12.66 20.34 -14.75
CA PHE A 137 13.19 19.53 -13.65
C PHE A 137 14.71 19.69 -13.53
N ASN A 138 15.43 19.63 -14.66
CA ASN A 138 16.88 19.80 -14.68
C ASN A 138 17.28 21.23 -14.25
N LYS A 139 16.60 22.27 -14.75
CA LYS A 139 16.85 23.66 -14.31
C LYS A 139 16.55 23.87 -12.84
N LYS A 140 15.46 23.28 -12.32
CA LYS A 140 15.11 23.38 -10.89
C LYS A 140 16.16 22.69 -10.01
N ARG A 141 16.66 21.53 -10.44
CA ARG A 141 17.76 20.81 -9.77
C ARG A 141 19.03 21.66 -9.76
N GLU A 142 19.45 22.18 -10.91
CA GLU A 142 20.65 23.03 -11.02
C GLU A 142 20.56 24.29 -10.16
N ALA A 143 19.40 24.96 -10.13
CA ALA A 143 19.18 26.13 -9.28
C ALA A 143 19.32 25.79 -7.79
N LEU A 144 18.74 24.68 -7.35
CA LEU A 144 18.84 24.21 -5.97
C LEU A 144 20.28 23.82 -5.60
N GLU A 145 21.01 23.14 -6.48
CA GLU A 145 22.42 22.80 -6.26
C GLU A 145 23.31 24.05 -6.14
N MET A 146 23.05 25.07 -6.97
CA MET A 146 23.80 26.32 -6.92
C MET A 146 23.54 27.08 -5.62
N GLU A 147 22.29 27.10 -5.16
CA GLU A 147 21.92 27.74 -3.89
C GLU A 147 22.56 27.02 -2.69
N LEU A 148 22.60 25.69 -2.73
CA LEU A 148 23.26 24.85 -1.72
C LEU A 148 24.77 25.15 -1.66
N ARG A 149 25.44 25.24 -2.80
CA ARG A 149 26.86 25.62 -2.88
C ARG A 149 27.13 27.00 -2.31
N LYS A 150 26.28 27.99 -2.64
CA LYS A 150 26.39 29.35 -2.08
C LYS A 150 26.27 29.35 -0.55
N ARG A 151 25.30 28.61 -0.01
CA ARG A 151 25.10 28.49 1.44
C ARG A 151 26.27 27.78 2.13
N LEU A 152 26.86 26.77 1.49
CA LEU A 152 28.04 26.08 2.00
C LEU A 152 29.29 26.96 1.98
N MET A 153 29.50 27.75 0.93
CA MET A 153 30.61 28.70 0.86
C MET A 153 30.47 29.84 1.88
N ASN A 154 29.26 30.36 2.08
CA ASN A 154 29.01 31.42 3.07
C ASN A 154 29.06 30.94 4.54
N LYS A 155 29.03 29.63 4.81
CA LYS A 155 29.20 29.07 6.16
C LYS A 155 30.66 28.80 6.54
N ASN A 156 31.58 28.88 5.58
CA ASN A 156 33.01 28.61 5.77
C ASN A 156 33.86 29.91 5.82
N LEU A 157 33.21 31.07 6.03
CA LEU A 157 33.78 32.38 6.30
C LEU A 157 33.33 32.84 7.69
#